data_AF-A0A8J5GZZ9-F1
#
_entry.id   AF-A0A8J5GZZ9-F1
#
_cell.length_a   1.000
_cell.length_b   1.000
_cell.length_c   1.000
_cell.angle_alpha   90.00
_cell.angle_beta   90.00
_cell.angle_gamma   90.00
#
_symmetry.space_group_name_H-M   'P 1'
#
loop_
_entity.id
_entity.type
_entity.pdbx_description
1 polymer ?
#
loop_
_entity_poly.entity_id
_entity_poly.type
_entity_poly.pdbx_seq_one_letter_code
_entity_poly.pdbx_strand_id
1 'polypeptide(L)'
;MFRALTTRRRVATRLFSSSRTSSGGICFATSSADAVAVGAETGLYGLDVLKTAKGFRRFVDEAISRSGELVSYISQLPPSMEVIRAMDEISDTVCSVIDSAELCRNTHPDREYVEEANKASMRINEYLHFLNTNNSLYTAIVKVEHGGALHTEEAQRAAHALRVDFENGGIHLSDVSYFVRTCCQIISCIYVLFRFNENIILDPGSVDIFPASRIPKNIQHLCRTIYRPVPSDGSSKSWITRKEKGYRITTDSSTLSSILKWVSDAGVSSHLDLNQ
;
A
#
# COMPACT_ATOMS: atom_id res chain seq x y z
N MET A 1 -3.91 11.59 13.31
CA MET A 1 -2.47 11.36 13.55
C MET A 1 -1.68 11.21 12.24
N PHE A 2 -2.26 10.61 11.18
CA PHE A 2 -1.50 10.25 9.96
C PHE A 2 -1.86 10.99 8.66
N ARG A 3 -2.81 11.93 8.66
CA ARG A 3 -2.93 12.87 7.51
C ARG A 3 -1.72 13.81 7.44
N ALA A 4 -1.12 14.13 8.58
CA ALA A 4 0.11 14.92 8.65
C ALA A 4 1.39 14.09 8.40
N LEU A 5 1.42 12.81 8.78
CA LEU A 5 2.61 11.96 8.64
C LEU A 5 2.80 11.38 7.23
N THR A 6 1.74 11.19 6.45
CA THR A 6 1.86 10.85 5.01
C THR A 6 2.52 11.96 4.18
N THR A 7 2.50 13.21 4.65
CA THR A 7 3.15 14.34 3.97
C THR A 7 4.61 14.54 4.42
N ARG A 8 5.04 13.90 5.51
CA ARG A 8 6.38 14.06 6.12
C ARG A 8 7.18 12.75 6.11
N ARG A 9 7.51 12.21 4.93
CA ARG A 9 8.75 11.42 4.75
C ARG A 9 9.16 11.40 3.29
N ARG A 10 9.62 12.55 2.78
CA ARG A 10 10.59 12.56 1.69
C ARG A 10 11.96 12.19 2.28
N VAL A 11 12.42 10.99 1.92
CA VAL A 11 13.82 10.52 1.95
C VAL A 11 14.56 10.67 3.29
N ALA A 12 14.62 9.59 4.06
CA ALA A 12 15.75 9.30 4.94
C ALA A 12 15.84 7.79 5.19
N THR A 13 16.41 7.07 4.22
CA THR A 13 16.92 5.72 4.42
C THR A 13 18.06 5.81 5.45
N ARG A 14 17.81 5.46 6.71
CA ARG A 14 18.87 5.16 7.67
C ARG A 14 18.80 3.69 8.01
N LEU A 15 19.73 2.96 7.42
CA LEU A 15 20.09 1.60 7.77
C LEU A 15 20.39 1.55 9.27
N PHE A 16 19.72 0.63 9.97
CA PHE A 16 20.02 0.30 11.35
C PHE A 16 21.42 -0.32 11.43
N SER A 17 22.34 0.32 12.15
CA SER A 17 23.51 -0.37 12.73
C SER A 17 23.39 -0.29 14.25
N SER A 18 23.14 -1.43 14.89
CA SER A 18 23.21 -1.54 16.34
C SER A 18 24.61 -2.03 16.71
N SER A 19 25.47 -1.16 17.22
CA SER A 19 26.77 -1.54 17.76
C SER A 19 26.75 -1.35 19.28
N ARG A 20 26.74 -2.47 20.02
CA ARG A 20 27.02 -2.49 21.47
C ARG A 20 28.51 -2.38 21.70
N THR A 21 28.90 -1.42 22.53
CA THR A 21 30.25 -1.28 23.07
C THR A 21 30.46 -2.28 24.20
N SER A 22 31.56 -3.02 24.16
CA SER A 22 32.17 -3.60 25.36
C SER A 22 33.68 -3.52 25.25
N SER A 23 34.30 -3.08 26.33
CA SER A 23 35.71 -2.73 26.46
C SER A 23 36.61 -3.94 26.68
N GLY A 24 37.82 -3.88 26.12
CA GLY A 24 39.02 -4.49 26.72
C GLY A 24 39.80 -5.45 25.83
N GLY A 25 41.08 -5.13 25.59
CA GLY A 25 42.10 -6.11 25.20
C GLY A 25 42.79 -5.84 23.87
N ILE A 26 43.97 -5.21 23.91
CA ILE A 26 44.90 -5.10 22.77
C ILE A 26 45.57 -6.46 22.57
N CYS A 27 45.46 -7.04 21.38
CA CYS A 27 46.43 -8.02 20.86
C CYS A 27 46.52 -7.92 19.34
N PHE A 28 47.73 -7.64 18.85
CA PHE A 28 48.12 -7.66 17.44
C PHE A 28 48.38 -9.11 17.02
N ALA A 29 47.64 -9.62 16.03
CA ALA A 29 48.10 -10.72 15.18
C ALA A 29 47.31 -10.77 13.84
N THR A 30 48.04 -10.42 12.79
CA THR A 30 48.02 -10.88 11.39
C THR A 30 46.77 -11.61 10.84
N SER A 31 46.22 -10.96 9.81
CA SER A 31 45.31 -11.42 8.75
C SER A 31 45.31 -12.92 8.44
N SER A 32 44.11 -13.50 8.43
CA SER A 32 43.77 -14.66 7.60
C SER A 32 42.29 -14.60 7.22
N ALA A 33 42.04 -14.25 5.95
CA ALA A 33 40.84 -14.47 5.16
C ALA A 33 39.48 -14.29 5.87
N ASP A 34 38.91 -13.10 5.72
CA ASP A 34 37.48 -12.86 5.92
C ASP A 34 36.69 -13.81 5.02
N ALA A 35 36.17 -14.89 5.63
CA ALA A 35 35.11 -15.67 5.05
C ALA A 35 33.91 -14.72 4.91
N VAL A 36 33.61 -14.35 3.67
CA VAL A 36 32.39 -13.64 3.30
C VAL A 36 31.21 -14.45 3.86
N ALA A 37 30.61 -13.96 4.95
CA ALA A 37 29.37 -14.48 5.44
C ALA A 37 28.36 -14.33 4.30
N VAL A 38 27.94 -15.48 3.74
CA VAL A 38 26.83 -15.59 2.80
C VAL A 38 25.68 -14.76 3.38
N GLY A 39 25.34 -13.66 2.70
CA GLY A 39 24.45 -12.63 3.20
C GLY A 39 23.15 -13.26 3.70
N ALA A 40 22.86 -13.07 4.98
CA ALA A 40 21.64 -13.58 5.57
C ALA A 40 20.46 -13.07 4.74
N GLU A 41 19.64 -13.98 4.22
CA GLU A 41 18.44 -13.63 3.46
C GLU A 41 17.52 -12.78 4.35
N THR A 42 17.54 -11.46 4.12
CA THR A 42 16.61 -10.51 4.72
C THR A 42 15.29 -10.60 3.94
N GLY A 43 14.16 -10.51 4.64
CA GLY A 43 12.86 -10.49 3.97
C GLY A 43 12.62 -9.21 3.15
N LEU A 44 11.43 -9.09 2.54
CA LEU A 44 11.07 -7.94 1.72
C LEU A 44 11.40 -6.62 2.42
N TYR A 45 12.01 -5.70 1.66
CA TYR A 45 12.37 -4.35 2.13
C TYR A 45 13.36 -4.32 3.30
N GLY A 46 14.10 -5.41 3.52
CA GLY A 46 15.01 -5.56 4.65
C GLY A 46 14.31 -5.96 5.96
N LEU A 47 13.03 -6.33 5.91
CA LEU A 47 12.25 -6.73 7.07
C LEU A 47 12.26 -8.24 7.23
N ASP A 48 12.90 -8.75 8.28
CA ASP A 48 12.99 -10.19 8.57
C ASP A 48 11.64 -10.88 8.75
N VAL A 49 10.61 -10.13 9.18
CA VAL A 49 9.24 -10.65 9.29
C VAL A 49 8.63 -10.97 7.93
N LEU A 50 9.10 -10.34 6.85
CA LEU A 50 8.58 -10.49 5.49
C LEU A 50 9.41 -11.43 4.61
N LYS A 51 9.93 -12.52 5.17
CA LYS A 51 10.58 -13.61 4.39
C LYS A 51 9.59 -14.44 3.58
N THR A 52 8.30 -14.36 3.92
CA THR A 52 7.21 -15.02 3.21
C THR A 52 6.01 -14.08 3.17
N ALA A 53 5.07 -14.31 2.24
CA ALA A 53 3.82 -13.54 2.15
C ALA A 53 3.04 -13.54 3.48
N LYS A 54 2.94 -14.70 4.14
CA LYS A 54 2.29 -14.86 5.46
C LYS A 54 2.97 -14.08 6.58
N GLY A 55 4.20 -13.62 6.36
CA GLY A 55 4.91 -12.69 7.23
C GLY A 55 4.12 -11.43 7.55
N PHE A 56 3.32 -10.93 6.60
CA PHE A 56 2.44 -9.77 6.82
C PHE A 56 1.44 -9.96 7.97
N ARG A 57 0.98 -11.19 8.23
CA ARG A 57 0.09 -11.50 9.37
C ARG A 57 0.79 -11.24 10.69
N ARG A 58 2.00 -11.81 10.83
CA ARG A 58 2.80 -11.63 12.04
C ARG A 58 3.22 -10.16 12.19
N PHE A 59 3.56 -9.50 11.09
CA PHE A 59 3.96 -8.10 11.11
C PHE A 59 2.86 -7.18 11.67
N VAL A 60 1.61 -7.37 11.23
CA VAL A 60 0.48 -6.60 11.76
C VAL A 60 0.13 -7.00 13.21
N ASP A 61 0.24 -8.28 13.57
CA ASP A 61 0.03 -8.75 14.95
C ASP A 61 1.02 -8.09 15.93
N GLU A 62 2.32 -8.12 15.58
CA GLU A 62 3.39 -7.52 16.36
C GLU A 62 3.20 -6.00 16.50
N ALA A 63 2.81 -5.31 15.41
CA ALA A 63 2.56 -3.88 15.43
C ALA A 63 1.39 -3.48 16.33
N ILE A 64 0.28 -4.23 16.28
CA ILE A 64 -0.89 -4.02 17.15
C ILE A 64 -0.52 -4.27 18.61
N SER A 65 0.20 -5.36 18.90
CA SER A 65 0.64 -5.69 20.26
C SER A 65 1.53 -4.58 20.83
N ARG A 66 2.56 -4.18 20.08
CA ARG A 66 3.51 -3.15 20.52
C ARG A 66 2.83 -1.81 20.73
N SER A 67 1.94 -1.42 19.84
CA SER A 67 1.17 -0.18 19.98
C SER A 67 0.25 -0.23 21.21
N GLY A 68 -0.38 -1.37 21.52
CA GLY A 68 -1.19 -1.55 22.72
C GLY A 68 -0.39 -1.41 24.03
N GLU A 69 0.84 -1.94 24.06
CA GLU A 69 1.78 -1.73 25.17
C GLU A 69 2.11 -0.24 25.35
N LEU A 70 2.43 0.45 24.25
CA LEU A 70 2.77 1.87 24.26
C LEU A 70 1.58 2.74 24.70
N VAL A 71 0.35 2.41 24.29
CA VAL A 71 -0.86 3.10 24.78
C VAL A 71 -0.99 2.94 26.30
N SER A 72 -0.79 1.72 26.81
CA SER A 72 -0.86 1.43 28.24
C SER A 72 0.24 2.16 29.02
N TYR A 73 1.42 2.27 28.43
CA TYR A 73 2.57 3.00 28.97
C TYR A 73 2.29 4.51 29.03
N ILE A 74 1.86 5.12 27.91
CA ILE A 74 1.53 6.55 27.82
C ILE A 74 0.45 6.94 28.83
N SER A 75 -0.54 6.09 29.05
CA SER A 75 -1.65 6.36 29.99
C SER A 75 -1.18 6.54 31.44
N GLN A 76 0.00 6.03 31.79
CA GLN A 76 0.58 6.11 33.13
C GLN A 76 1.66 7.20 33.25
N LEU A 77 2.10 7.78 32.13
CA LEU A 77 3.18 8.76 32.13
C LEU A 77 2.68 10.14 32.64
N PRO A 78 3.51 10.83 33.44
CA PRO A 78 3.31 12.26 33.66
C PRO A 78 3.63 13.04 32.38
N PRO A 79 3.15 14.29 32.25
CA PRO A 79 3.44 15.12 31.11
C PRO A 79 4.96 15.32 30.96
N SER A 80 5.52 14.77 29.89
CA SER A 80 6.97 14.74 29.64
C SER A 80 7.27 14.53 28.16
N MET A 81 8.52 14.77 27.76
CA MET A 81 9.04 14.43 26.43
C MET A 81 8.83 12.94 26.06
N GLU A 82 8.74 12.07 27.06
CA GLU A 82 8.57 10.63 26.86
C GLU A 82 7.22 10.28 26.21
N VAL A 83 6.17 11.06 26.48
CA VAL A 83 4.87 10.89 25.81
C VAL A 83 5.01 11.10 24.30
N ILE A 84 5.75 12.12 23.87
CA ILE A 84 5.96 12.40 22.44
C ILE A 84 6.78 11.30 21.79
N ARG A 85 7.82 10.80 22.47
CA ARG A 85 8.64 9.69 21.97
C ARG A 85 7.85 8.41 21.82
N ALA A 86 7.04 8.06 22.82
CA ALA A 86 6.18 6.88 22.75
C ALA A 86 5.11 7.01 21.65
N MET A 87 4.58 8.21 21.40
CA MET A 87 3.65 8.47 20.29
C MET A 87 4.33 8.37 18.92
N ASP A 88 5.58 8.81 18.81
CA ASP A 88 6.40 8.62 17.61
C ASP A 88 6.68 7.13 17.37
N GLU A 89 6.97 6.36 18.43
CA GLU A 89 7.18 4.92 18.32
C GLU A 89 5.91 4.16 17.88
N ILE A 90 4.73 4.53 18.39
CA ILE A 90 3.45 4.03 17.87
C ILE A 90 3.35 4.31 16.37
N SER A 91 3.76 5.52 15.96
CA SER A 91 3.68 5.94 14.56
C SER A 91 4.61 5.17 13.64
N ASP A 92 5.87 5.03 14.02
CA ASP A 92 6.83 4.23 13.27
C ASP A 92 6.38 2.76 13.20
N THR A 93 5.87 2.20 14.30
CA THR A 93 5.36 0.84 14.36
C THR A 93 4.24 0.62 13.34
N VAL A 94 3.23 1.49 13.34
CA VAL A 94 2.07 1.37 12.46
C VAL A 94 2.41 1.70 10.99
N CYS A 95 3.17 2.79 10.75
CA CYS A 95 3.59 3.18 9.40
C CYS A 95 4.45 2.12 8.73
N SER A 96 5.30 1.42 9.48
CA SER A 96 6.14 0.36 8.91
C SER A 96 5.31 -0.74 8.22
N VAL A 97 4.16 -1.12 8.80
CA VAL A 97 3.22 -2.08 8.22
C VAL A 97 2.50 -1.47 7.02
N ILE A 98 2.01 -0.23 7.15
CA ILE A 98 1.26 0.46 6.10
C ILE A 98 2.09 0.63 4.84
N ASP A 99 3.29 1.21 4.98
CA ASP A 99 4.17 1.50 3.86
C ASP A 99 4.61 0.21 3.16
N SER A 100 4.95 -0.83 3.93
CA SER A 100 5.36 -2.13 3.39
C SER A 100 4.21 -2.83 2.65
N ALA A 101 3.00 -2.80 3.23
CA ALA A 101 1.82 -3.40 2.63
C ALA A 101 1.36 -2.64 1.38
N GLU A 102 1.39 -1.31 1.42
CA GLU A 102 1.04 -0.44 0.29
C GLU A 102 2.03 -0.60 -0.86
N LEU A 103 3.32 -0.67 -0.58
CA LEU A 103 4.30 -0.93 -1.62
C LEU A 103 4.11 -2.34 -2.22
N CYS A 104 3.93 -3.35 -1.37
CA CYS A 104 3.78 -4.74 -1.79
C CYS A 104 2.56 -4.95 -2.69
N ARG A 105 1.38 -4.45 -2.31
CA ARG A 105 0.14 -4.63 -3.10
C ARG A 105 0.21 -3.99 -4.49
N ASN A 106 1.04 -2.95 -4.65
CA ASN A 106 1.14 -2.19 -5.89
C ASN A 106 2.27 -2.68 -6.82
N THR A 107 3.24 -3.44 -6.30
CA THR A 107 4.49 -3.73 -7.03
C THR A 107 4.87 -5.21 -7.07
N HIS A 108 4.38 -6.02 -6.14
CA HIS A 108 4.83 -7.40 -6.02
C HIS A 108 4.21 -8.27 -7.14
N PRO A 109 5.00 -9.07 -7.87
CA PRO A 109 4.49 -9.90 -8.98
C PRO A 109 3.71 -11.13 -8.50
N ASP A 110 4.03 -11.64 -7.32
CA ASP A 110 3.34 -12.78 -6.72
C ASP A 110 2.04 -12.35 -6.02
N ARG A 111 0.94 -13.00 -6.39
CA ARG A 111 -0.40 -12.74 -5.84
C ARG A 111 -0.52 -13.07 -4.36
N GLU A 112 0.17 -14.09 -3.85
CA GLU A 112 0.06 -14.43 -2.42
C GLU A 112 0.55 -13.26 -1.57
N TYR A 113 1.64 -12.62 -1.98
CA TYR A 113 2.16 -11.41 -1.33
C TYR A 113 1.20 -10.24 -1.42
N VAL A 114 0.60 -9.99 -2.59
CA VAL A 114 -0.39 -8.92 -2.77
C VAL A 114 -1.61 -9.15 -1.87
N GLU A 115 -2.13 -10.37 -1.81
CA GLU A 115 -3.30 -10.71 -1.00
C GLU A 115 -3.03 -10.60 0.51
N GLU A 116 -1.88 -11.08 0.99
CA GLU A 116 -1.50 -10.98 2.40
C GLU A 116 -1.18 -9.53 2.80
N ALA A 117 -0.57 -8.75 1.91
CA ALA A 117 -0.38 -7.31 2.11
C ALA A 117 -1.72 -6.56 2.17
N ASN A 118 -2.68 -6.88 1.30
CA ASN A 118 -4.03 -6.30 1.36
C ASN A 118 -4.72 -6.60 2.70
N LYS A 119 -4.65 -7.84 3.19
CA LYS A 119 -5.20 -8.23 4.50
C LYS A 119 -4.54 -7.46 5.64
N ALA A 120 -3.21 -7.36 5.65
CA ALA A 120 -2.50 -6.58 6.66
C ALA A 120 -2.86 -5.08 6.60
N SER A 121 -2.97 -4.52 5.39
CA SER A 121 -3.37 -3.12 5.18
C SER A 121 -4.77 -2.84 5.71
N MET A 122 -5.76 -3.72 5.47
CA MET A 122 -7.10 -3.55 6.04
C MET A 122 -7.06 -3.62 7.57
N ARG A 123 -6.40 -4.63 8.12
CA ARG A 123 -6.34 -4.85 9.57
C ARG A 123 -5.63 -3.73 10.33
N ILE A 124 -4.52 -3.20 9.80
CA ILE A 124 -3.83 -2.08 10.44
C ILE A 124 -4.62 -0.78 10.32
N ASN A 125 -5.36 -0.57 9.23
CA ASN A 125 -6.24 0.60 9.07
C ASN A 125 -7.42 0.56 10.06
N GLU A 126 -8.00 -0.62 10.32
CA GLU A 126 -9.01 -0.79 11.38
C GLU A 126 -8.43 -0.43 12.75
N TYR A 127 -7.22 -0.90 13.07
CA TYR A 127 -6.56 -0.57 14.33
C TYR A 127 -6.16 0.92 14.44
N LEU A 128 -5.80 1.56 13.33
CA LEU A 128 -5.55 3.01 13.27
C LEU A 128 -6.77 3.82 13.72
N HIS A 129 -7.98 3.36 13.41
CA HIS A 129 -9.18 4.02 13.91
C HIS A 129 -9.23 3.98 15.43
N PHE A 130 -8.97 2.83 16.05
CA PHE A 130 -8.89 2.72 17.51
C PHE A 130 -7.85 3.69 18.11
N LEU A 131 -6.66 3.79 17.51
CA LEU A 131 -5.61 4.71 17.98
C LEU A 131 -6.02 6.17 17.87
N ASN A 132 -6.56 6.59 16.71
CA ASN A 132 -6.96 7.97 16.45
C ASN A 132 -8.12 8.45 17.32
N THR A 133 -8.78 7.54 18.05
CA THR A 133 -9.97 7.83 18.84
C THR A 133 -9.79 7.42 20.30
N ASN A 134 -8.54 7.18 20.69
CA ASN A 134 -8.19 6.80 22.05
C ASN A 134 -8.09 8.05 22.95
N ASN A 135 -9.02 8.15 23.91
CA ASN A 135 -9.08 9.29 24.84
C ASN A 135 -7.85 9.40 25.75
N SER A 136 -7.20 8.29 26.11
CA SER A 136 -6.00 8.30 26.94
C SER A 136 -4.83 8.95 26.22
N LEU A 137 -4.62 8.59 24.95
CA LEU A 137 -3.60 9.21 24.10
C LEU A 137 -3.85 10.71 23.91
N TYR A 138 -5.09 11.08 23.58
CA TYR A 138 -5.49 12.48 23.42
C TYR A 138 -5.25 13.28 24.70
N THR A 139 -5.70 12.76 25.85
CA THR A 139 -5.53 13.43 27.15
C THR A 139 -4.04 13.61 27.50
N ALA A 140 -3.21 12.61 27.23
CA ALA A 140 -1.77 12.70 27.46
C ALA A 140 -1.13 13.82 26.60
N ILE A 141 -1.49 13.89 25.32
CA ILE A 141 -1.01 14.95 24.41
C ILE A 141 -1.44 16.35 24.88
N VAL A 142 -2.71 16.53 25.23
CA VAL A 142 -3.21 17.83 25.72
C VAL A 142 -2.44 18.27 26.96
N LYS A 143 -2.21 17.37 27.93
CA LYS A 143 -1.44 17.69 29.14
C LYS A 143 0.00 18.05 28.83
N VAL A 144 0.63 17.37 27.88
CA VAL A 144 2.04 17.61 27.51
C VAL A 144 2.21 18.93 26.75
N GLU A 145 1.32 19.24 25.81
CA GLU A 145 1.34 20.48 25.04
C GLU A 145 1.17 21.71 25.96
N HIS A 146 0.24 21.65 26.92
CA HIS A 146 -0.04 22.78 27.82
C HIS A 146 0.82 22.81 29.09
N GLY A 147 1.45 21.69 29.45
CA GLY A 147 2.17 21.51 30.72
C GLY A 147 3.59 22.07 30.75
N GLY A 148 4.07 22.70 29.66
CA GLY A 148 5.44 23.24 29.58
C GLY A 148 6.55 22.18 29.59
N ALA A 149 6.20 20.90 29.42
CA ALA A 149 7.11 19.77 29.51
C ALA A 149 7.97 19.55 28.25
N LEU A 150 7.73 20.34 27.20
CA LEU A 150 8.38 20.21 25.90
C LEU A 150 9.44 21.30 25.71
N HIS A 151 10.69 20.88 25.60
CA HIS A 151 11.85 21.77 25.54
C HIS A 151 12.37 22.04 24.13
N THR A 152 11.76 21.45 23.09
CA THR A 152 12.15 21.66 21.69
C THR A 152 10.98 22.14 20.86
N GLU A 153 11.23 23.02 19.88
CA GLU A 153 10.20 23.49 18.95
C GLU A 153 9.61 22.37 18.10
N GLU A 154 10.41 21.34 17.80
CA GLU A 154 9.93 20.17 17.07
C GLU A 154 8.91 19.39 17.90
N ALA A 155 9.21 19.10 19.17
CA ALA A 155 8.29 18.39 20.04
C ALA A 155 7.02 19.18 20.31
N GLN A 156 7.12 20.51 20.47
CA GLN A 156 5.95 21.39 20.61
C GLN A 156 5.06 21.34 19.36
N ARG A 157 5.65 21.44 18.17
CA ARG A 157 4.91 21.31 16.90
C ARG A 157 4.31 19.91 16.72
N ALA A 158 5.04 18.86 17.12
CA ALA A 158 4.55 17.49 17.07
C ALA A 158 3.33 17.31 17.99
N ALA A 159 3.43 17.73 19.26
CA ALA A 159 2.32 17.68 20.21
C ALA A 159 1.08 18.44 19.69
N HIS A 160 1.30 19.66 19.19
CA HIS A 160 0.23 20.47 18.60
C HIS A 160 -0.44 19.78 17.41
N ALA A 161 0.36 19.27 16.46
CA ALA A 161 -0.15 18.56 15.30
C ALA A 161 -0.93 17.31 15.70
N LEU A 162 -0.43 16.56 16.68
CA LEU A 162 -1.12 15.39 17.23
C LEU A 162 -2.47 15.77 17.84
N ARG A 163 -2.55 16.82 18.67
CA ARG A 163 -3.80 17.29 19.27
C ARG A 163 -4.82 17.68 18.19
N VAL A 164 -4.40 18.52 17.23
CA VAL A 164 -5.25 18.96 16.11
C VAL A 164 -5.76 17.78 15.31
N ASP A 165 -4.94 16.75 15.11
CA ASP A 165 -5.32 15.55 14.40
C ASP A 165 -6.37 14.70 15.13
N PHE A 166 -6.30 14.60 16.47
CA PHE A 166 -7.37 13.97 17.26
C PHE A 166 -8.67 14.77 17.18
N GLU A 167 -8.59 16.10 17.25
CA GLU A 167 -9.75 17.00 17.16
C GLU A 167 -10.44 16.91 15.80
N ASN A 168 -9.66 16.97 14.72
CA ASN A 168 -10.14 16.76 13.35
C ASN A 168 -10.69 15.34 13.13
N GLY A 169 -10.18 14.37 13.90
CA GLY A 169 -10.69 13.00 13.93
C GLY A 169 -12.02 12.83 14.66
N GLY A 170 -12.55 13.89 15.28
CA GLY A 170 -13.84 13.85 15.97
C GLY A 170 -13.78 13.25 17.37
N ILE A 171 -12.63 13.31 18.06
CA ILE A 171 -12.48 12.80 19.44
C ILE A 171 -13.50 13.43 20.43
N HIS A 172 -14.03 14.63 20.11
CA HIS A 172 -15.00 15.36 20.92
C HIS A 172 -16.46 15.04 20.63
N LEU A 173 -16.75 14.18 19.65
CA LEU A 173 -18.11 13.82 19.31
C LEU A 173 -18.71 13.01 20.47
N SER A 174 -19.69 13.60 21.16
CA SER A 174 -20.34 13.02 22.34
C SER A 174 -21.30 11.87 22.01
N ASP A 175 -21.78 11.80 20.77
CA ASP A 175 -22.64 10.72 20.30
C ASP A 175 -21.80 9.57 19.75
N VAL A 176 -21.64 8.54 20.59
CA VAL A 176 -20.96 7.28 20.25
C VAL A 176 -21.55 6.65 18.98
N SER A 177 -22.84 6.82 18.71
CA SER A 177 -23.49 6.23 17.52
C SER A 177 -23.05 6.93 16.24
N TYR A 178 -22.97 8.26 16.26
CA TYR A 178 -22.49 9.05 15.11
C TYR A 178 -21.00 8.80 14.86
N PHE A 179 -20.22 8.70 15.92
CA PHE A 179 -18.81 8.39 15.87
C PHE A 179 -18.54 6.99 15.30
N VAL A 180 -19.20 5.95 15.81
CA VAL A 180 -19.11 4.58 15.28
C VAL A 180 -19.53 4.52 13.82
N ARG A 181 -20.64 5.18 13.46
CA ARG A 181 -21.12 5.25 12.08
C ARG A 181 -20.09 5.88 11.13
N THR A 182 -19.43 6.96 11.56
CA THR A 182 -18.38 7.62 10.76
C THR A 182 -17.18 6.71 10.57
N CYS A 183 -16.75 6.00 11.62
CA CYS A 183 -15.67 5.02 11.53
C CYS A 183 -16.01 3.88 10.57
N CYS A 184 -17.20 3.28 10.70
CA CYS A 184 -17.68 2.24 9.80
C CYS A 184 -17.75 2.71 8.33
N GLN A 185 -18.16 3.96 8.10
CA GLN A 185 -18.19 4.55 6.77
C GLN A 185 -16.79 4.70 6.17
N ILE A 186 -15.81 5.17 6.96
CA ILE A 186 -14.42 5.30 6.47
C ILE A 186 -13.84 3.94 6.11
N ILE A 187 -14.00 2.93 6.98
CA ILE A 187 -13.55 1.56 6.71
C ILE A 187 -14.21 1.01 5.44
N SER A 188 -15.52 1.25 5.27
CA SER A 188 -16.26 0.83 4.07
C SER A 188 -15.74 1.53 2.81
N CYS A 189 -15.44 2.83 2.86
CA CYS A 189 -14.85 3.56 1.75
C CYS A 189 -13.48 3.00 1.37
N ILE A 190 -12.63 2.71 2.35
CA ILE A 190 -11.31 2.09 2.15
C ILE A 190 -11.47 0.74 1.46
N TYR A 191 -12.39 -0.11 1.94
CA TYR A 191 -12.68 -1.41 1.33
C TYR A 191 -13.15 -1.29 -0.12
N VAL A 192 -14.10 -0.41 -0.41
CA VAL A 192 -14.60 -0.20 -1.78
C VAL A 192 -13.50 0.32 -2.69
N LEU A 193 -12.65 1.24 -2.22
CA LEU A 193 -11.49 1.72 -2.98
C LEU A 193 -10.50 0.59 -3.27
N PHE A 194 -10.29 -0.33 -2.35
CA PHE A 194 -9.47 -1.51 -2.61
C PHE A 194 -10.06 -2.39 -3.70
N ARG A 195 -11.34 -2.75 -3.59
CA ARG A 195 -12.02 -3.57 -4.58
C ARG A 195 -12.04 -2.92 -5.95
N PHE A 196 -12.21 -1.61 -6.00
CA PHE A 196 -12.15 -0.84 -7.25
C PHE A 196 -10.77 -0.95 -7.91
N ASN A 197 -9.69 -0.73 -7.14
CA ASN A 197 -8.33 -0.86 -7.66
C ASN A 197 -8.01 -2.28 -8.13
N GLU A 198 -8.41 -3.30 -7.37
CA GLU A 198 -8.24 -4.69 -7.79
C GLU A 198 -8.98 -4.98 -9.10
N ASN A 199 -10.22 -4.51 -9.25
CA ASN A 199 -11.01 -4.75 -10.45
C ASN A 199 -10.36 -4.14 -11.70
N ILE A 200 -9.84 -2.90 -11.61
CA ILE A 200 -9.14 -2.25 -12.73
C ILE A 200 -7.91 -3.06 -13.18
N ILE A 201 -7.20 -3.66 -12.23
CA ILE A 201 -5.97 -4.42 -12.53
C ILE A 201 -6.30 -5.81 -13.09
N LEU A 202 -7.31 -6.48 -12.52
CA LEU A 202 -7.62 -7.88 -12.83
C LEU A 202 -8.47 -8.06 -14.08
N ASP A 203 -9.38 -7.13 -14.33
CA ASP A 203 -10.23 -7.13 -15.50
C ASP A 203 -10.16 -5.77 -16.19
N PRO A 204 -9.07 -5.50 -16.94
CA PRO A 204 -8.95 -4.25 -17.65
C PRO A 204 -10.03 -4.10 -18.72
N GLY A 205 -10.77 -5.16 -19.07
CA GLY A 205 -11.66 -5.24 -20.23
C GLY A 205 -10.92 -5.63 -21.51
N SER A 206 -11.69 -5.88 -22.58
CA SER A 206 -11.11 -6.13 -23.91
C SER A 206 -12.05 -5.78 -25.04
N VAL A 207 -11.48 -5.37 -26.17
CA VAL A 207 -12.20 -5.03 -27.40
C VAL A 207 -11.74 -5.95 -28.54
N ASP A 208 -12.71 -6.52 -29.24
CA ASP A 208 -12.47 -7.43 -30.36
C ASP A 208 -12.64 -6.69 -31.69
N ILE A 209 -11.58 -6.70 -32.51
CA ILE A 209 -11.53 -5.96 -33.77
C ILE A 209 -11.43 -6.91 -34.96
N PHE A 210 -12.41 -6.77 -35.87
CA PHE A 210 -12.50 -7.48 -37.13
C PHE A 210 -12.72 -6.50 -38.29
N PRO A 211 -12.19 -6.77 -39.49
CA PRO A 211 -11.17 -7.78 -39.79
C PRO A 211 -9.79 -7.41 -39.24
N ALA A 212 -8.87 -8.39 -39.15
CA ALA A 212 -7.49 -8.18 -38.70
C ALA A 212 -6.70 -7.10 -39.49
N SER A 213 -7.14 -6.73 -40.69
CA SER A 213 -6.54 -5.66 -41.50
C SER A 213 -6.72 -4.26 -40.91
N ARG A 214 -7.65 -4.07 -39.96
CA ARG A 214 -7.86 -2.78 -39.29
C ARG A 214 -6.76 -2.44 -38.28
N ILE A 215 -5.90 -3.41 -37.93
CA ILE A 215 -4.77 -3.22 -37.01
C ILE A 215 -3.43 -3.21 -37.79
N PRO A 216 -2.65 -2.12 -37.70
CA PRO A 216 -1.32 -2.02 -38.33
C PRO A 216 -0.38 -3.15 -37.91
N LYS A 217 0.39 -3.70 -38.87
CA LYS A 217 1.26 -4.87 -38.65
C LYS A 217 2.29 -4.69 -37.52
N ASN A 218 2.80 -3.47 -37.35
CA ASN A 218 3.80 -3.13 -36.35
C ASN A 218 3.29 -3.26 -34.90
N ILE A 219 1.98 -3.23 -34.66
CA ILE A 219 1.39 -3.32 -33.31
C ILE A 219 0.62 -4.62 -33.05
N GLN A 220 0.53 -5.53 -34.02
CA GLN A 220 -0.21 -6.79 -33.87
C GLN A 220 0.36 -7.72 -32.78
N HIS A 221 1.63 -7.56 -32.42
CA HIS A 221 2.29 -8.32 -31.36
C HIS A 221 1.77 -7.95 -29.95
N LEU A 222 1.13 -6.79 -29.79
CA LEU A 222 0.48 -6.35 -28.56
C LEU A 222 -0.94 -6.91 -28.41
N CYS A 223 -1.47 -7.56 -29.46
CA CYS A 223 -2.84 -8.04 -29.51
C CYS A 223 -2.91 -9.56 -29.43
N ARG A 224 -3.99 -10.09 -28.87
CA ARG A 224 -4.28 -11.53 -28.91
C ARG A 224 -5.05 -11.87 -30.19
N THR A 225 -4.58 -12.86 -30.95
CA THR A 225 -5.31 -13.30 -32.15
C THR A 225 -6.60 -14.03 -31.77
N ILE A 226 -7.70 -13.69 -32.44
CA ILE A 226 -9.02 -14.31 -32.28
C ILE A 226 -9.63 -14.65 -33.64
N TYR A 227 -10.61 -15.55 -33.66
CA TYR A 227 -11.31 -15.97 -34.86
C TYR A 227 -12.81 -15.99 -34.64
N ARG A 228 -13.59 -15.46 -35.58
CA ARG A 228 -15.06 -15.58 -35.57
C ARG A 228 -15.57 -16.37 -36.78
N PRO A 229 -16.66 -17.15 -36.65
CA PRO A 229 -17.31 -17.77 -37.80
C PRO A 229 -17.92 -16.71 -38.70
N VAL A 230 -17.73 -16.84 -40.02
CA VAL A 230 -18.45 -16.03 -41.01
C VAL A 230 -19.68 -16.81 -41.46
N PRO A 231 -20.90 -16.23 -41.46
CA PRO A 231 -22.07 -16.89 -42.02
C PRO A 231 -21.82 -17.26 -43.48
N SER A 232 -22.03 -18.53 -43.84
CA SER A 232 -22.02 -18.93 -45.25
C SER A 232 -23.22 -18.31 -45.94
N ASP A 233 -22.97 -17.45 -46.92
CA ASP A 233 -23.97 -17.08 -47.90
C ASP A 233 -24.39 -18.37 -48.62
N GLY A 234 -25.70 -18.67 -48.64
CA GLY A 234 -26.27 -20.01 -48.77
C GLY A 234 -26.08 -20.77 -50.09
N SER A 235 -24.99 -20.54 -50.84
CA SER A 235 -24.80 -21.08 -52.20
C SER A 235 -23.66 -22.10 -52.38
N SER A 236 -22.89 -22.45 -51.34
CA SER A 236 -21.72 -23.34 -51.53
C SER A 236 -21.74 -24.59 -50.65
N LYS A 237 -21.86 -25.76 -51.30
CA LYS A 237 -21.81 -27.11 -50.71
C LYS A 237 -20.38 -27.51 -50.30
N SER A 238 -19.70 -26.68 -49.51
CA SER A 238 -18.39 -26.97 -48.94
C SER A 238 -18.43 -26.67 -47.44
N TRP A 239 -18.30 -27.72 -46.62
CA TRP A 239 -18.31 -27.67 -45.16
C TRP A 239 -17.04 -27.04 -44.54
N ILE A 240 -16.38 -26.11 -45.24
CA ILE A 240 -15.29 -25.33 -44.66
C ILE A 240 -15.93 -24.13 -43.97
N THR A 241 -16.06 -24.20 -42.64
CA THR A 241 -16.47 -23.06 -41.81
C THR A 241 -15.42 -21.95 -41.99
N ARG A 242 -15.71 -20.96 -42.85
CA ARG A 242 -14.79 -19.84 -43.10
C ARG A 242 -14.68 -19.03 -41.81
N LYS A 243 -13.49 -18.97 -41.23
CA LYS A 243 -13.20 -18.18 -40.02
C LYS A 243 -12.54 -16.87 -40.41
N GLU A 244 -13.09 -15.75 -39.95
CA GLU A 244 -12.46 -14.44 -40.08
C GLU A 244 -11.48 -14.23 -38.92
N LYS A 245 -10.25 -13.82 -39.26
CA LYS A 245 -9.23 -13.47 -38.27
C LYS A 245 -9.46 -12.05 -37.75
N GLY A 246 -9.36 -11.87 -36.44
CA GLY A 246 -9.38 -10.58 -35.75
C GLY A 246 -8.33 -10.50 -34.65
N TYR A 247 -8.32 -9.36 -33.95
CA TYR A 247 -7.44 -9.09 -32.83
C TYR A 247 -8.25 -8.64 -31.61
N ARG A 248 -7.96 -9.24 -30.46
CA ARG A 248 -8.42 -8.80 -29.15
C ARG A 248 -7.38 -7.89 -28.53
N ILE A 249 -7.83 -6.71 -28.13
CA ILE A 249 -7.02 -5.67 -27.51
C ILE A 249 -7.47 -5.54 -26.05
N THR A 250 -6.54 -5.59 -25.10
CA THR A 250 -6.83 -5.28 -23.70
C THR A 250 -6.97 -3.78 -23.54
N THR A 251 -7.91 -3.35 -22.69
CA THR A 251 -8.15 -1.93 -22.40
C THR A 251 -7.28 -1.40 -21.26
N ASP A 252 -6.17 -2.08 -20.97
CA ASP A 252 -5.18 -1.56 -20.03
C ASP A 252 -4.48 -0.31 -20.61
N SER A 253 -4.07 0.61 -19.73
CA SER A 253 -3.54 1.92 -20.12
C SER A 253 -2.31 1.83 -21.05
N SER A 254 -1.44 0.83 -20.84
CA SER A 254 -0.20 0.68 -21.61
C SER A 254 -0.46 0.23 -23.04
N THR A 255 -1.37 -0.73 -23.20
CA THR A 255 -1.81 -1.29 -24.48
C THR A 255 -2.63 -0.27 -25.25
N LEU A 256 -3.59 0.41 -24.59
CA LEU A 256 -4.40 1.46 -25.22
C LEU A 256 -3.56 2.65 -25.67
N SER A 257 -2.67 3.18 -24.84
CA SER A 257 -1.83 4.32 -25.22
C SER A 257 -0.95 4.00 -26.43
N SER A 258 -0.47 2.76 -26.52
CA SER A 258 0.29 2.29 -27.67
C SER A 258 -0.61 2.20 -28.91
N ILE A 259 -1.77 1.57 -28.81
CA ILE A 259 -2.65 1.33 -29.96
C ILE A 259 -3.27 2.63 -30.49
N LEU A 260 -3.76 3.51 -29.62
CA LEU A 260 -4.37 4.79 -30.01
C LEU A 260 -3.39 5.72 -30.73
N LYS A 261 -2.09 5.62 -30.45
CA LYS A 261 -1.05 6.39 -31.17
C LYS A 261 -0.85 5.93 -32.61
N TRP A 262 -1.09 4.64 -32.90
CA TRP A 262 -0.70 4.02 -34.17
C TRP A 262 -1.88 3.62 -35.05
N VAL A 263 -3.10 3.54 -34.52
CA VAL A 263 -4.30 3.22 -35.31
C VAL A 263 -4.85 4.48 -35.97
N SER A 264 -4.86 4.50 -37.31
CA SER A 264 -5.44 5.59 -38.10
C SER A 264 -6.94 5.41 -38.41
N ASP A 265 -7.53 4.25 -38.10
CA ASP A 265 -8.95 3.97 -38.33
C ASP A 265 -9.80 4.61 -37.23
N ALA A 266 -10.56 5.66 -37.59
CA ALA A 266 -11.41 6.40 -36.66
C ALA A 266 -12.49 5.52 -36.00
N GLY A 267 -12.99 4.50 -36.69
CA GLY A 267 -13.98 3.56 -36.13
C GLY A 267 -13.38 2.67 -35.05
N VAL A 268 -12.10 2.31 -35.17
CA VAL A 268 -11.38 1.58 -34.12
C VAL A 268 -11.08 2.50 -32.93
N SER A 269 -10.63 3.73 -33.17
CA SER A 269 -10.38 4.70 -32.10
C SER A 269 -11.65 4.97 -31.28
N SER A 270 -12.78 5.27 -31.94
CA SER A 270 -14.04 5.51 -31.25
C SER A 270 -14.56 4.28 -30.49
N HIS A 271 -14.32 3.06 -31.00
CA HIS A 271 -14.73 1.84 -30.30
C HIS A 271 -13.85 1.52 -29.08
N LEU A 272 -12.59 1.98 -29.07
CA LEU A 272 -11.69 1.90 -27.92
C LEU A 272 -11.96 3.03 -26.90
N ASP A 273 -12.36 4.21 -27.35
CA ASP A 273 -12.71 5.36 -26.49
C ASP A 273 -14.08 5.19 -25.80
N LEU A 274 -15.05 4.54 -26.44
CA LEU A 274 -16.39 4.28 -25.87
C LEU A 274 -16.40 3.24 -24.73
N ASN A 275 -15.28 2.54 -24.51
CA ASN A 275 -15.12 1.53 -23.46
C ASN A 275 -14.26 2.03 -22.28
N GLN A 276 -13.99 3.34 -22.19
CA GLN A 276 -13.54 4.02 -20.97
C GLN A 276 -14.74 4.52 -20.16
#